data_AF-A0A2N3DPB0-F1
#
_entry.id   AF-A0A2N3DPB0-F1
#
_cell.length_a   1.000
_cell.length_b   1.000
_cell.length_c   1.000
_cell.angle_alpha   90.00
_cell.angle_beta   90.00
_cell.angle_gamma   90.00
#
_symmetry.space_group_name_H-M   'P 1'
#
loop_
_entity.id
_entity.type
_entity.pdbx_description
1 polymer ?
#
loop_
_entity_poly.entity_id
_entity_poly.type
_entity_poly.pdbx_seq_one_letter_code
_entity_poly.pdbx_strand_id
1 'polypeptide(L)'
;APAELRLIDEAAPNDDALWPLRRLSCRADTLCNREAQALIDLATVSTDAAQRMQRLAEAEVVLARYAPFIPLATPLRWSVASQRLTGLRANMRAQHPLNRMVAAPN
;
A
#
# COMPACT_ATOMS: atom_id res chain seq x y z
N ALA A 1 25.94 16.46 4.76
CA ALA A 1 26.07 15.01 4.94
C ALA A 1 24.91 14.31 4.22
N PRO A 2 25.05 13.08 3.71
CA PRO A 2 23.93 12.32 3.16
C PRO A 2 22.92 11.98 4.27
N ALA A 3 21.65 11.79 3.92
CA ALA A 3 20.61 11.36 4.86
C ALA A 3 20.74 9.85 5.12
N GLU A 4 20.64 9.44 6.40
CA GLU A 4 20.73 8.03 6.81
C GLU A 4 19.40 7.29 6.71
N LEU A 5 18.29 8.04 6.66
CA LEU A 5 16.92 7.52 6.55
C LEU A 5 16.21 8.16 5.36
N ARG A 6 15.28 7.41 4.76
CA ARG A 6 14.40 7.86 3.69
C ARG A 6 12.95 7.76 4.13
N LEU A 7 12.17 8.82 3.89
CA LEU A 7 10.72 8.79 4.06
C LEU A 7 10.09 7.99 2.91
N ILE A 8 9.19 7.06 3.26
CA ILE A 8 8.34 6.33 2.31
C ILE A 8 6.91 6.79 2.55
N ASP A 9 6.35 7.51 1.58
CA ASP A 9 4.94 7.92 1.58
C ASP A 9 4.27 7.32 0.33
N GLU A 10 3.83 6.08 0.47
CA GLU A 10 3.14 5.35 -0.60
C GLU A 10 1.83 4.76 -0.08
N ALA A 11 0.80 4.76 -0.92
CA ALA A 11 -0.48 4.13 -0.64
C ALA A 11 -0.79 3.04 -1.67
N ALA A 12 -1.36 1.92 -1.22
CA ALA A 12 -1.78 0.87 -2.13
C ALA A 12 -2.83 1.39 -3.13
N PRO A 13 -2.68 1.12 -4.44
CA PRO A 13 -3.61 1.58 -5.48
C PRO A 13 -4.92 0.77 -5.48
N ASN A 14 -4.91 -0.42 -4.86
CA ASN A 14 -6.02 -1.36 -4.78
C ASN A 14 -5.89 -2.21 -3.50
N ASP A 15 -6.85 -3.10 -3.28
CA ASP A 15 -6.94 -3.92 -2.06
C ASP A 15 -6.13 -5.22 -2.21
N ASP A 16 -4.90 -5.13 -2.73
CA ASP A 16 -3.97 -6.26 -2.87
C ASP A 16 -2.97 -6.29 -1.72
N ALA A 17 -3.11 -7.27 -0.83
CA ALA A 17 -2.21 -7.48 0.31
C ALA A 17 -0.76 -7.79 -0.10
N LEU A 18 -0.53 -8.22 -1.34
CA LEU A 18 0.83 -8.44 -1.87
C LEU A 18 1.56 -7.11 -2.14
N TRP A 19 0.81 -6.04 -2.44
CA TRP A 19 1.36 -4.73 -2.78
C TRP A 19 2.31 -4.17 -1.71
N PRO A 20 1.91 -4.09 -0.41
CA PRO A 20 2.80 -3.58 0.64
C PRO A 20 3.96 -4.53 0.94
N LEU A 21 3.72 -5.85 0.94
CA LEU A 21 4.79 -6.83 1.20
C LEU A 21 5.90 -6.76 0.15
N ARG A 22 5.56 -6.53 -1.12
CA ARG A 22 6.55 -6.32 -2.20
C ARG A 22 7.39 -5.05 -2.02
N ARG A 23 6.93 -4.05 -1.26
CA ARG A 23 7.74 -2.87 -0.89
C ARG A 23 8.73 -3.19 0.21
N LEU A 24 8.48 -4.22 0.99
CA LEU A 24 9.36 -4.69 2.08
C LEU A 24 10.16 -5.92 1.67
N SER A 25 10.05 -6.35 0.42
CA SER A 25 10.81 -7.47 -0.15
C SER A 25 12.25 -7.03 -0.48
N CYS A 26 13.07 -7.92 -1.04
CA CYS A 26 14.48 -7.64 -1.34
C CYS A 26 14.67 -6.75 -2.59
N ARG A 27 14.12 -5.53 -2.56
CA ARG A 27 14.35 -4.48 -3.55
C ARG A 27 15.70 -3.79 -3.29
N ALA A 28 16.17 -2.98 -4.23
CA ALA A 28 17.46 -2.30 -4.12
C ALA A 28 17.51 -1.29 -2.96
N ASP A 29 16.36 -0.76 -2.54
CA ASP A 29 16.22 0.33 -1.58
C ASP A 29 15.66 -0.12 -0.22
N THR A 30 15.67 -1.42 0.06
CA THR A 30 15.05 -2.04 1.24
C THR A 30 15.98 -3.05 1.90
N LEU A 31 15.85 -3.20 3.22
CA LEU A 31 16.56 -4.24 3.96
C LEU A 31 15.98 -5.62 3.60
N CYS A 32 16.85 -6.53 3.16
CA CYS A 32 16.42 -7.83 2.61
C CYS A 32 16.29 -8.90 3.70
N ASN A 33 15.10 -9.49 3.81
CA ASN A 33 14.86 -10.74 4.51
C ASN A 33 14.50 -11.84 3.49
N ARG A 34 15.34 -12.87 3.37
CA ARG A 34 15.19 -13.93 2.37
C ARG A 34 13.99 -14.85 2.62
N GLU A 35 13.62 -15.07 3.88
CA GLU A 35 12.45 -15.87 4.24
C GLU A 35 11.15 -15.16 3.82
N ALA A 36 11.03 -13.87 4.15
CA ALA A 36 9.91 -13.05 3.72
C ALA A 36 9.81 -12.99 2.18
N GLN A 37 10.94 -12.84 1.48
CA GLN A 37 10.96 -12.86 0.01
C GLN A 37 10.43 -14.19 -0.55
N ALA A 38 10.86 -15.32 0.00
CA ALA A 38 10.39 -16.63 -0.46
C ALA A 38 8.87 -16.80 -0.25
N LEU A 39 8.33 -16.34 0.88
CA LEU A 39 6.89 -16.38 1.16
C LEU A 39 6.10 -15.47 0.20
N ILE A 40 6.63 -14.28 -0.11
CA ILE A 40 6.04 -13.37 -1.10
C ILE A 40 6.05 -14.00 -2.49
N ASP A 41 7.13 -14.67 -2.89
CA ASP A 41 7.23 -15.35 -4.18
C ASP A 41 6.22 -16.50 -4.28
N LEU A 42 6.09 -17.31 -3.23
CA LEU A 42 5.08 -18.37 -3.13
C LEU A 42 3.65 -17.81 -3.18
N ALA A 43 3.37 -16.72 -2.47
CA ALA A 43 2.07 -16.06 -2.53
C ALA A 43 1.76 -15.53 -3.94
N THR A 44 2.78 -15.03 -4.66
CA THR A 44 2.65 -14.46 -6.00
C THR A 44 2.22 -15.50 -7.03
N VAL A 45 2.81 -16.70 -6.98
CA VAL A 45 2.55 -17.78 -7.96
C VAL A 45 1.38 -18.71 -7.56
N SER A 46 0.86 -18.58 -6.33
CA SER A 46 -0.22 -19.43 -5.85
C SER A 46 -1.54 -19.13 -6.56
N THR A 47 -2.15 -20.18 -7.13
CA THR A 47 -3.48 -20.13 -7.76
C THR A 47 -4.61 -20.47 -6.79
N ASP A 48 -4.29 -21.03 -5.63
CA ASP A 48 -5.25 -21.36 -4.58
C ASP A 48 -5.36 -20.19 -3.59
N ALA A 49 -6.58 -19.68 -3.39
CA ALA A 49 -6.81 -18.49 -2.57
C ALA A 49 -6.44 -18.70 -1.10
N ALA A 50 -6.71 -19.88 -0.55
CA ALA A 50 -6.42 -20.19 0.85
C ALA A 50 -4.90 -20.25 1.09
N GLN A 51 -4.17 -20.97 0.24
CA GLN A 51 -2.71 -21.01 0.30
C GLN A 51 -2.09 -19.63 0.09
N ARG A 52 -2.58 -18.84 -0.87
CA ARG A 52 -2.11 -17.47 -1.08
C ARG A 52 -2.26 -16.63 0.19
N MET A 53 -3.43 -16.65 0.82
CA MET A 53 -3.68 -15.91 2.06
C MET A 53 -2.80 -16.38 3.22
N GLN A 54 -2.56 -17.69 3.33
CA GLN A 54 -1.65 -18.23 4.33
C GLN A 54 -0.21 -17.72 4.14
N ARG A 55 0.32 -17.75 2.91
CA ARG A 55 1.68 -17.25 2.62
C ARG A 55 1.82 -15.75 2.86
N LEU A 56 0.78 -14.97 2.57
CA LEU A 56 0.74 -13.54 2.89
C LEU A 56 0.84 -13.30 4.40
N ALA A 57 0.06 -14.02 5.20
CA ALA A 57 0.08 -13.91 6.66
C ALA A 57 1.42 -14.35 7.27
N GLU A 58 2.01 -15.45 6.75
CA GLU A 58 3.34 -15.90 7.17
C GLU A 58 4.41 -14.83 6.86
N ALA A 59 4.37 -14.22 5.67
CA ALA A 59 5.30 -13.16 5.29
C ALA A 59 5.17 -11.92 6.19
N GLU A 60 3.93 -11.54 6.54
CA GLU A 60 3.67 -10.43 7.46
C GLU A 60 4.26 -10.70 8.85
N VAL A 61 4.11 -11.91 9.39
CA VAL A 61 4.70 -12.31 10.68
C VAL A 61 6.23 -12.23 10.65
N VAL A 62 6.88 -12.65 9.57
CA VAL A 62 8.34 -12.56 9.41
C VAL A 62 8.77 -11.09 9.38
N LEU A 63 8.10 -10.27 8.57
CA LEU A 63 8.44 -8.85 8.43
C LEU A 63 8.17 -8.05 9.72
N ALA A 64 7.11 -8.37 10.45
CA ALA A 64 6.80 -7.74 11.73
C ALA A 64 7.90 -7.98 12.78
N ARG A 65 8.52 -9.19 12.79
CA ARG A 65 9.67 -9.49 13.66
C ARG A 65 10.97 -8.86 13.17
N TYR A 66 11.16 -8.78 11.85
CA TYR A 66 12.35 -8.20 11.25
C TYR A 66 12.38 -6.66 11.37
N ALA A 67 11.21 -6.02 11.42
CA ALA A 67 11.03 -4.57 11.51
C ALA A 67 11.84 -3.76 10.47
N PRO A 68 11.63 -3.98 9.15
CA PRO A 68 12.44 -3.36 8.09
C PRO A 68 12.20 -1.85 7.90
N PHE A 69 11.23 -1.26 8.61
CA PHE A 69 10.93 0.16 8.58
C PHE A 69 10.34 0.62 9.93
N ILE A 70 10.34 1.94 10.15
CA ILE A 70 9.73 2.56 11.33
C ILE A 70 8.32 3.05 10.94
N PRO A 71 7.23 2.47 11.49
CA PRO A 71 5.89 2.97 11.23
C PRO A 71 5.70 4.34 11.89
N LEU A 72 5.31 5.35 11.11
CA LEU A 72 5.07 6.70 11.62
C LEU A 72 3.60 6.95 11.94
N ALA A 73 2.71 6.62 11.00
CA ALA A 73 1.27 6.83 11.13
C ALA A 73 0.50 5.98 10.11
N THR A 74 -0.81 5.83 10.33
CA THR A 74 -1.74 5.43 9.27
C THR A 74 -2.02 6.64 8.37
N PRO A 75 -2.09 6.47 7.03
CA PRO A 75 -2.32 7.60 6.12
C PRO A 75 -3.64 8.32 6.41
N LEU A 76 -3.57 9.63 6.71
CA LEU A 76 -4.74 10.50 6.82
C LEU A 76 -5.01 11.15 5.46
N ARG A 77 -6.23 10.96 4.93
CA ARG A 77 -6.66 11.56 3.67
C ARG A 77 -7.57 12.75 3.95
N TRP A 78 -7.16 13.92 3.51
CA TRP A 78 -7.95 15.15 3.59
C TRP A 78 -7.83 15.93 2.29
N SER A 79 -8.82 16.78 2.02
CA SER A 79 -8.81 17.66 0.85
C SER A 79 -9.53 18.96 1.20
N VAL A 80 -8.99 20.06 0.72
CA VAL A 80 -9.67 21.36 0.72
C VAL A 80 -10.28 21.54 -0.66
N ALA A 81 -11.58 21.80 -0.71
CA ALA A 81 -12.35 21.86 -1.94
C ALA A 81 -13.29 23.05 -1.95
N SER A 82 -13.52 23.60 -3.14
CA SER A 82 -14.56 24.62 -3.35
C SER A 82 -15.94 24.06 -3.01
N GLN A 83 -16.81 24.88 -2.44
CA GLN A 83 -18.22 24.52 -2.24
C GLN A 83 -18.96 24.21 -3.55
N ARG A 84 -18.39 24.59 -4.71
CA ARG A 84 -18.93 24.26 -6.04
C ARG A 84 -18.67 22.80 -6.47
N LEU A 85 -17.76 22.08 -5.80
CA LEU A 85 -17.45 20.68 -6.09
C LEU A 85 -18.48 19.75 -5.47
N THR A 86 -19.58 19.53 -6.17
CA THR A 86 -20.68 18.67 -5.70
C THR A 86 -20.39 17.18 -5.80
N GLY A 87 -19.42 16.77 -6.63
CA GLY A 87 -19.04 15.37 -6.85
C GLY A 87 -17.99 14.82 -5.89
N LEU A 88 -17.33 15.67 -5.11
CA LEU A 88 -16.33 15.23 -4.14
C LEU A 88 -17.04 14.55 -2.95
N ARG A 89 -16.70 13.28 -2.71
CA ARG A 89 -17.23 12.46 -1.60
C ARG A 89 -16.11 11.67 -0.95
N ALA A 90 -16.19 11.46 0.37
CA ALA A 90 -15.25 10.59 1.07
C ALA A 90 -15.26 9.19 0.43
N ASN A 91 -14.07 8.67 0.10
CA ASN A 91 -13.89 7.30 -0.36
C ASN A 91 -12.49 6.80 0.05
N MET A 92 -12.33 5.48 0.20
CA MET A 92 -11.09 4.87 0.69
C MET A 92 -9.87 5.12 -0.22
N ARG A 93 -10.09 5.38 -1.51
CA ARG A 93 -9.03 5.53 -2.52
C ARG A 93 -8.65 6.99 -2.82
N ALA A 94 -9.42 7.96 -2.35
CA ALA A 94 -9.36 9.38 -2.74
C ALA A 94 -9.26 9.58 -4.26
N GLN A 95 -9.89 8.70 -5.04
CA GLN A 95 -9.92 8.81 -6.50
C GLN A 95 -11.32 9.25 -6.91
N HIS A 96 -11.39 10.27 -7.76
CA HIS A 96 -12.64 10.80 -8.30
C HIS A 96 -12.44 11.05 -9.81
N PRO A 97 -13.26 10.46 -10.68
CA PRO A 97 -13.16 10.72 -12.11
C PRO A 97 -13.62 12.16 -12.40
N LEU A 98 -12.84 12.88 -13.21
CA LEU A 98 -13.03 14.33 -13.43
C LEU A 98 -14.43 14.68 -13.97
N ASN A 99 -14.98 13.83 -14.82
CA ASN A 99 -16.33 13.98 -15.39
C ASN A 99 -17.48 13.80 -14.38
N ARG A 100 -17.17 13.47 -13.12
CA ARG A 100 -18.14 13.37 -12.03
C ARG A 100 -17.93 14.45 -10.96
N MET A 101 -16.97 15.36 -11.12
CA MET A 101 -16.60 16.31 -10.08
C MET A 101 -17.58 17.48 -9.91
N VAL A 102 -18.27 17.86 -10.99
CA VAL A 102 -19.26 18.93 -11.02
C VAL A 102 -20.52 18.38 -11.67
N ALA A 103 -21.69 18.81 -11.19
CA ALA A 103 -22.96 18.49 -11.84
C ALA A 103 -22.95 18.98 -13.31
N ALA A 104 -23.65 18.27 -14.19
CA ALA A 104 -23.87 18.77 -15.54
C ALA A 104 -24.59 20.14 -15.46
N PRO A 105 -24.22 21.11 -16.32
CA PRO A 105 -24.99 22.34 -16.45
C PRO A 105 -26.46 22.01 -16.78
N ASN A 106 -27.38 22.82 -16.26
CA ASN A 106 -28.80 22.73 -16.60
C ASN A 106 -29.05 23.09 -18.07
#